data_AF-A0A672S3K5-F1
#
_entry.id   AF-A0A672S3K5-F1
#
_cell.length_a   1.000
_cell.length_b   1.000
_cell.length_c   1.000
_cell.angle_alpha   90.00
_cell.angle_beta   90.00
_cell.angle_gamma   90.00
#
_symmetry.space_group_name_H-M   'P 1'
#
loop_
_entity.id
_entity.type
_entity.pdbx_description
1 polymer ?
#
loop_
_entity_poly.entity_id
_entity_poly.type
_entity_poly.pdbx_seq_one_letter_code
_entity_poly.pdbx_strand_id
1 'polypeptide(L)'
;MIIVLTERLICYLELNALQEEFRDVGFTILGFPCNQFGMQEPGKNDEILPALKYVRPGNGFVPNFQLFEKVDVNGVNEHALFTILKVEKYKMISNQVSSTNMKKQLFWEPLKVNDIKWNFEKFLVGPDGRPVMRWFPRVNVSEVRADISKYFRQLVQKAD
;
A
#
# COMPACT_ATOMS: atom_id res chain seq x y z
N MET A 1 -7.21 0.21 9.59
CA MET A 1 -5.78 0.03 9.25
C MET A 1 -5.60 0.10 7.75
N ILE A 2 -4.55 0.74 7.23
CA ILE A 2 -4.17 0.67 5.81
C ILE A 2 -2.86 -0.07 5.64
N ILE A 3 -2.79 -0.90 4.61
CA ILE A 3 -1.59 -1.58 4.16
C ILE A 3 -1.19 -0.98 2.81
N VAL A 4 0.04 -0.46 2.72
CA VAL A 4 0.58 0.16 1.50
C VAL A 4 1.89 -0.49 1.10
N LEU A 5 2.06 -0.67 -0.21
CA LEU A 5 3.34 -1.01 -0.81
C LEU A 5 4.14 0.26 -1.09
N THR A 6 5.37 0.31 -0.63
CA THR A 6 6.20 1.52 -0.70
C THR A 6 7.19 1.48 -1.86
N GLU A 7 7.54 2.66 -2.44
CA GLU A 7 8.60 2.95 -3.48
C GLU A 7 8.35 4.22 -4.39
N ARG A 8 7.78 5.34 -3.89
CA ARG A 8 7.40 6.51 -4.72
C ARG A 8 7.37 7.76 -3.85
N LEU A 9 8.20 8.72 -4.25
CA LEU A 9 8.53 9.95 -3.53
C LEU A 9 7.33 10.72 -2.97
N ILE A 10 6.34 11.03 -3.83
CA ILE A 10 5.21 11.91 -3.48
C ILE A 10 4.33 11.28 -2.40
N CYS A 11 4.20 9.95 -2.41
CA CYS A 11 3.25 9.27 -1.54
C CYS A 11 3.74 9.18 -0.09
N TYR A 12 5.03 9.15 0.20
CA TYR A 12 5.52 9.01 1.58
C TYR A 12 5.15 10.21 2.48
N LEU A 13 5.26 11.43 1.95
CA LEU A 13 4.89 12.65 2.67
C LEU A 13 3.38 12.70 2.92
N GLU A 14 2.58 12.37 1.90
CA GLU A 14 1.12 12.33 2.01
C GLU A 14 0.64 11.22 2.96
N LEU A 15 1.31 10.07 3.00
CA LEU A 15 1.01 8.99 3.95
C LEU A 15 1.34 9.41 5.38
N ASN A 16 2.45 10.15 5.61
CA ASN A 16 2.73 10.72 6.93
C ASN A 16 1.62 11.67 7.37
N ALA A 17 1.17 12.56 6.49
CA ALA A 17 0.05 13.47 6.77
C ALA A 17 -1.24 12.71 7.07
N LEU A 18 -1.55 11.66 6.31
CA LEU A 18 -2.72 10.80 6.50
C LEU A 18 -2.69 10.06 7.84
N GLN A 19 -1.53 9.52 8.23
CA GLN A 19 -1.32 8.87 9.52
C GLN A 19 -1.51 9.84 10.68
N GLU A 20 -1.06 11.09 10.53
CA GLU A 20 -1.24 12.15 11.52
C GLU A 20 -2.73 12.51 11.67
N GLU A 21 -3.42 12.75 10.55
CA GLU A 21 -4.83 13.16 10.52
C GLU A 21 -5.77 12.16 11.21
N PHE A 22 -5.50 10.86 11.07
CA PHE A 22 -6.34 9.80 11.63
C PHE A 22 -5.74 9.12 12.87
N ARG A 23 -4.64 9.62 13.44
CA ARG A 23 -3.97 8.99 14.60
C ARG A 23 -4.94 8.72 15.76
N ASP A 24 -5.80 9.68 16.06
CA ASP A 24 -6.66 9.65 17.25
C ASP A 24 -7.92 8.78 17.09
N VAL A 25 -8.16 8.24 15.89
CA VAL A 25 -9.34 7.40 15.58
C VAL A 25 -8.99 5.92 15.37
N GLY A 26 -7.87 5.47 15.93
CA GLY A 26 -7.44 4.06 15.85
C GLY A 26 -6.97 3.64 14.46
N PHE A 27 -6.58 4.60 13.62
CA PHE A 27 -6.05 4.33 12.30
C PHE A 27 -4.53 4.20 12.31
N THR A 28 -4.03 3.17 11.61
CA THR A 28 -2.60 2.95 11.41
C THR A 28 -2.32 2.60 9.96
N ILE A 29 -1.21 3.11 9.45
CA ILE A 29 -0.59 2.73 8.19
C ILE A 29 0.50 1.70 8.48
N LEU A 30 0.56 0.66 7.65
CA LEU A 30 1.61 -0.35 7.64
C LEU A 30 2.25 -0.35 6.25
N GLY A 31 3.56 -0.12 6.18
CA GLY A 31 4.31 -0.14 4.93
C GLY A 31 5.11 -1.43 4.76
N PHE A 32 4.99 -2.04 3.59
CA PHE A 32 5.71 -3.26 3.22
C PHE A 32 6.59 -2.97 2.00
N PRO A 33 7.91 -2.81 2.20
CA PRO A 33 8.86 -2.69 1.10
C PRO A 33 8.82 -3.92 0.19
N CYS A 34 8.94 -3.72 -1.11
CA CYS A 34 8.89 -4.80 -2.10
C CYS A 34 9.70 -4.44 -3.36
N ASN A 35 10.52 -5.38 -3.83
CA ASN A 35 11.41 -5.15 -4.98
C ASN A 35 10.89 -5.76 -6.30
N GLN A 36 9.68 -6.34 -6.31
CA GLN A 36 9.15 -7.10 -7.45
C GLN A 36 8.70 -6.23 -8.64
N PHE A 37 8.67 -4.90 -8.47
CA PHE A 37 8.15 -3.95 -9.44
C PHE A 37 9.27 -3.01 -9.91
N GLY A 38 9.82 -3.28 -11.10
CA GLY A 38 10.89 -2.46 -11.67
C GLY A 38 12.18 -2.39 -10.87
N MET A 39 12.39 -3.30 -9.91
CA MET A 39 13.53 -3.33 -8.98
C MET A 39 13.76 -1.99 -8.25
N GLN A 40 12.66 -1.35 -7.82
CA GLN A 40 12.71 0.00 -7.26
C GLN A 40 13.22 0.03 -5.80
N GLU A 41 13.12 -1.08 -5.05
CA GLU A 41 13.61 -1.25 -3.66
C GLU A 41 14.85 -2.17 -3.58
N PRO A 42 15.99 -1.79 -4.20
CA PRO A 42 17.17 -2.65 -4.29
C PRO A 42 17.90 -2.79 -2.95
N GLY A 43 17.74 -1.82 -2.04
CA GLY A 43 18.41 -1.80 -0.74
C GLY A 43 18.01 -2.96 0.18
N LYS A 44 18.90 -3.33 1.08
CA LYS A 44 18.62 -4.26 2.19
C LYS A 44 17.75 -3.59 3.25
N ASN A 45 17.15 -4.37 4.15
CA ASN A 45 16.23 -3.86 5.18
C ASN A 45 16.83 -2.71 6.02
N ASP A 46 18.12 -2.76 6.32
CA ASP A 46 18.87 -1.75 7.07
C ASP A 46 19.19 -0.48 6.26
N GLU A 47 19.06 -0.53 4.93
CA GLU A 47 19.33 0.59 4.02
C GLU A 47 18.07 1.39 3.67
N ILE A 48 16.87 0.83 3.89
CA ILE A 48 15.60 1.46 3.51
C ILE A 48 15.38 2.79 4.24
N LEU A 49 15.47 2.80 5.58
CA LEU A 49 15.28 4.03 6.36
C LEU A 49 16.34 5.11 6.05
N PRO A 50 17.65 4.78 5.96
CA PRO A 50 18.65 5.71 5.45
C PRO A 50 18.34 6.26 4.05
N ALA A 51 17.88 5.42 3.11
CA ALA A 51 17.51 5.85 1.78
C ALA A 51 16.36 6.86 1.81
N LEU A 52 15.31 6.59 2.60
CA LEU A 52 14.20 7.52 2.79
C LEU A 52 14.65 8.84 3.41
N LYS A 53 15.57 8.79 4.37
CA LYS A 53 16.03 9.97 5.12
C LYS A 53 16.99 10.86 4.34
N TYR A 54 17.89 10.27 3.57
CA TYR A 54 19.01 10.99 2.95
C TYR A 54 18.96 11.06 1.43
N VAL A 55 18.24 10.15 0.76
CA VAL A 55 18.24 10.06 -0.71
C VAL A 55 16.89 10.47 -1.28
N ARG A 56 15.83 9.74 -0.93
CA ARG A 56 14.49 9.95 -1.47
C ARG A 56 13.44 9.33 -0.52
N PRO A 57 12.59 10.12 0.16
CA PRO A 57 12.38 11.55 -0.03
C PRO A 57 13.55 12.48 0.27
N GLY A 58 14.47 12.07 1.14
CA GLY A 58 15.60 12.89 1.55
C GLY A 58 15.18 13.96 2.58
N ASN A 59 16.01 14.99 2.74
CA ASN A 59 15.75 16.13 3.63
C ASN A 59 15.43 15.76 5.09
N GLY A 60 15.98 14.64 5.58
CA GLY A 60 15.74 14.19 6.95
C GLY A 60 14.37 13.54 7.16
N PHE A 61 13.66 13.18 6.09
CA PHE A 61 12.36 12.53 6.18
C PHE A 61 12.42 11.22 6.98
N VAL A 62 11.44 11.02 7.86
CA VAL A 62 11.26 9.78 8.61
C VAL A 62 9.77 9.41 8.55
N PRO A 63 9.42 8.19 8.14
CA PRO A 63 8.03 7.71 8.21
C PRO A 63 7.50 7.77 9.65
N ASN A 64 6.29 8.26 9.84
CA ASN A 64 5.61 8.26 11.16
C ASN A 64 4.70 7.03 11.35
N PHE A 65 4.94 6.00 10.55
CA PHE A 65 4.19 4.74 10.52
C PHE A 65 5.15 3.55 10.42
N GLN A 66 4.67 2.36 10.77
CA GLN A 66 5.52 1.16 10.82
C GLN A 66 5.88 0.69 9.41
N LEU A 67 7.19 0.53 9.17
CA LEU A 67 7.72 -0.23 8.05
C LEU A 67 8.12 -1.63 8.52
N PHE A 68 7.76 -2.64 7.73
CA PHE A 68 8.18 -4.03 7.95
C PHE A 68 9.43 -4.35 7.14
N GLU A 69 9.95 -5.57 7.33
CA GLU A 69 10.96 -6.12 6.44
C GLU A 69 10.44 -6.22 5.00
N LYS A 70 11.37 -6.21 4.05
CA LYS A 70 11.07 -6.39 2.64
C LYS A 70 10.47 -7.77 2.40
N VAL A 71 9.36 -7.82 1.67
CA VAL A 71 8.64 -9.05 1.36
C VAL A 71 8.25 -9.13 -0.11
N ASP A 72 8.05 -10.35 -0.60
CA ASP A 72 7.36 -10.60 -1.85
C ASP A 72 5.84 -10.50 -1.64
N VAL A 73 5.15 -9.90 -2.60
CA VAL A 73 3.70 -9.64 -2.53
C VAL A 73 2.92 -10.39 -3.61
N ASN A 74 3.64 -10.91 -4.60
CA ASN A 74 3.15 -11.76 -5.68
C ASN A 74 4.04 -12.99 -5.89
N GLY A 75 3.53 -13.99 -6.60
CA GLY A 75 4.26 -15.19 -6.98
C GLY A 75 4.30 -16.27 -5.89
N VAL A 76 5.13 -17.29 -6.11
CA VAL A 76 5.22 -18.48 -5.24
C VAL A 76 5.66 -18.16 -3.81
N ASN A 77 6.48 -17.12 -3.63
CA ASN A 77 7.03 -16.71 -2.33
C ASN A 77 6.25 -15.55 -1.70
N GLU A 78 5.07 -15.21 -2.22
CA GLU A 78 4.29 -14.09 -1.68
C GLU A 78 3.97 -14.30 -0.20
N HIS A 79 4.11 -13.23 0.58
CA HIS A 79 3.79 -13.26 2.00
C HIS A 79 2.28 -13.52 2.18
N ALA A 80 1.92 -14.45 3.09
CA ALA A 80 0.54 -14.94 3.26
C ALA A 80 -0.50 -13.84 3.48
N LEU A 81 -0.11 -12.73 4.12
CA LEU A 81 -0.94 -11.53 4.24
C LEU A 81 -1.44 -11.05 2.87
N PHE A 82 -0.56 -10.92 1.87
CA PHE A 82 -0.93 -10.45 0.54
C PHE A 82 -1.77 -11.47 -0.23
N THR A 83 -1.59 -12.78 0.02
CA THR A 83 -2.53 -13.79 -0.49
C THR A 83 -3.96 -13.50 -0.02
N ILE A 84 -4.15 -13.15 1.26
CA ILE A 84 -5.46 -12.83 1.84
C ILE A 84 -6.00 -11.49 1.31
N LEU A 85 -5.15 -10.46 1.23
CA LEU A 85 -5.56 -9.12 0.77
C LEU A 85 -5.96 -9.10 -0.72
N LYS A 86 -5.36 -9.96 -1.55
CA LYS A 86 -5.64 -10.05 -2.98
C LYS A 86 -6.92 -10.84 -3.31
N VAL A 87 -7.64 -11.39 -2.33
CA VAL A 87 -8.87 -12.16 -2.58
C VAL A 87 -9.94 -11.26 -3.22
N GLU A 88 -10.61 -11.81 -4.24
CA GLU A 88 -11.41 -11.15 -5.27
C GLU A 88 -12.64 -10.38 -4.79
N LYS A 89 -12.99 -10.47 -3.49
CA LYS A 89 -14.23 -9.92 -2.94
C LYS A 89 -14.30 -8.39 -2.92
N TYR A 90 -13.16 -7.70 -3.01
CA TYR A 90 -13.10 -6.25 -2.82
C TYR A 90 -13.08 -5.52 -4.15
N LYS A 91 -14.19 -4.84 -4.43
CA LYS A 91 -14.46 -4.06 -5.64
C LYS A 91 -13.33 -3.06 -5.89
N MET A 92 -12.52 -3.34 -6.92
CA MET A 92 -11.46 -2.46 -7.41
C MET A 92 -12.03 -1.07 -7.70
N ILE A 93 -11.50 -0.04 -7.03
CA ILE A 93 -11.85 1.36 -7.32
C ILE A 93 -10.78 1.93 -8.25
N SER A 94 -10.92 1.65 -9.55
CA SER A 94 -10.64 2.58 -10.66
C SER A 94 -10.92 1.90 -12.01
N ASN A 95 -11.57 2.61 -12.92
CA ASN A 95 -11.83 2.17 -14.29
C ASN A 95 -10.62 2.49 -15.17
N GLN A 96 -9.57 1.65 -15.23
CA GLN A 96 -8.64 1.63 -16.37
C GLN A 96 -7.82 0.32 -16.35
N VAL A 97 -8.12 -0.60 -17.27
CA VAL A 97 -7.24 -1.71 -17.63
C VAL A 97 -6.43 -1.26 -18.85
N SER A 98 -5.11 -1.13 -18.69
CA SER A 98 -4.18 -1.05 -19.83
C SER A 98 -3.20 -2.21 -19.76
N SER A 99 -3.61 -3.31 -20.40
CA SER A 99 -2.71 -4.32 -20.98
C SER A 99 -1.98 -3.63 -22.16
N THR A 100 -0.67 -3.70 -22.37
CA THR A 100 0.00 -4.88 -22.94
C THR A 100 1.54 -4.86 -22.82
N ASN A 101 2.19 -3.88 -22.16
CA ASN A 101 3.66 -3.75 -22.15
C ASN A 101 4.37 -3.98 -20.80
N MET A 102 3.66 -4.43 -19.75
CA MET A 102 4.22 -4.54 -18.40
C MET A 102 5.05 -5.81 -18.11
N LYS A 103 4.93 -6.89 -18.90
CA LYS A 103 5.55 -8.19 -18.54
C LYS A 103 7.07 -8.15 -18.35
N LYS A 104 7.80 -7.23 -19.01
CA LYS A 104 9.26 -7.08 -18.84
C LYS A 104 9.69 -6.43 -17.52
N GLN A 105 8.76 -5.92 -16.71
CA GLN A 105 9.04 -5.16 -15.49
C GLN A 105 8.51 -5.84 -14.22
N LEU A 106 7.96 -7.06 -14.36
CA LEU A 106 7.39 -7.86 -13.28
C LEU A 106 8.31 -9.05 -13.02
N PHE A 107 8.75 -9.19 -11.77
CA PHE A 107 9.77 -10.17 -11.38
C PHE A 107 9.18 -11.27 -10.49
N TRP A 108 8.09 -11.90 -10.91
CA TRP A 108 7.46 -13.01 -10.18
C TRP A 108 6.73 -13.99 -11.10
N GLU A 109 6.57 -15.23 -10.63
CA GLU A 109 5.77 -16.30 -11.26
C GLU A 109 5.08 -17.14 -10.17
N PRO A 110 3.90 -17.73 -10.44
CA PRO A 110 3.07 -17.52 -11.63
C PRO A 110 2.33 -16.17 -11.57
N LEU A 111 2.01 -15.61 -12.74
CA LEU A 111 1.13 -14.44 -12.85
C LEU A 111 -0.34 -14.80 -12.57
N LYS A 112 -1.01 -14.05 -11.69
CA LYS A 112 -2.43 -14.18 -11.36
C LYS A 112 -3.20 -12.90 -11.67
N VAL A 113 -4.49 -13.05 -11.98
CA VAL A 113 -5.39 -11.92 -12.31
C VAL A 113 -5.46 -10.90 -11.17
N ASN A 114 -5.47 -11.37 -9.93
CA ASN A 114 -5.59 -10.55 -8.73
C ASN A 114 -4.25 -10.01 -8.18
N ASP A 115 -3.12 -10.31 -8.85
CA ASP A 115 -1.80 -9.81 -8.46
C ASP A 115 -1.82 -8.29 -8.29
N ILE A 116 -1.00 -7.84 -7.33
CA ILE A 116 -0.68 -6.44 -7.17
C ILE A 116 -0.01 -5.96 -8.46
N LYS A 117 -0.43 -4.80 -8.94
CA LYS A 117 -0.07 -4.28 -10.26
C LYS A 117 1.21 -3.45 -10.22
N TRP A 118 1.46 -2.72 -9.15
CA TRP A 118 2.66 -1.90 -8.99
C TRP A 118 2.85 -1.45 -7.53
N ASN A 119 3.97 -0.77 -7.25
CA ASN A 119 4.19 -0.02 -6.02
C ASN A 119 3.04 0.97 -5.75
N PHE A 120 2.71 1.21 -4.47
CA PHE A 120 1.56 2.03 -3.99
C PHE A 120 0.18 1.49 -4.25
N GLU A 121 0.03 0.20 -4.48
CA GLU A 121 -1.26 -0.41 -4.25
C GLU A 121 -1.58 -0.38 -2.75
N LYS A 122 -2.84 -0.05 -2.42
CA LYS A 122 -3.28 0.24 -1.05
C LYS A 122 -4.47 -0.62 -0.70
N PHE A 123 -4.52 -1.12 0.52
CA PHE A 123 -5.63 -1.90 1.06
C PHE A 123 -6.12 -1.27 2.35
N LEU A 124 -7.43 -1.09 2.49
CA LEU A 124 -8.06 -0.77 3.76
C LEU A 124 -8.50 -2.07 4.42
N VAL A 125 -8.15 -2.23 5.69
CA VAL A 125 -8.58 -3.32 6.56
C VAL A 125 -9.38 -2.72 7.71
N GLY A 126 -10.57 -3.28 7.92
CA GLY A 126 -11.50 -2.89 8.97
C GLY A 126 -11.01 -3.31 10.36
N PRO A 127 -11.67 -2.83 11.42
CA PRO A 127 -11.34 -3.20 12.80
C PRO A 127 -11.56 -4.69 13.11
N ASP A 128 -12.36 -5.38 12.29
CA ASP A 128 -12.59 -6.83 12.35
C ASP A 128 -11.48 -7.65 11.66
N GLY A 129 -10.42 -6.99 11.18
CA GLY A 129 -9.31 -7.62 10.47
C GLY A 129 -9.64 -8.03 9.02
N ARG A 130 -10.83 -7.67 8.51
CA ARG A 130 -11.22 -8.00 7.13
C ARG A 130 -10.87 -6.86 6.18
N PRO A 131 -10.37 -7.16 4.97
CA PRO A 131 -10.20 -6.11 3.97
C PRO A 131 -11.55 -5.46 3.64
N VAL A 132 -11.53 -4.20 3.23
CA VAL A 132 -12.71 -3.38 2.97
C VAL A 132 -12.62 -2.79 1.57
N MET A 133 -11.47 -2.21 1.22
CA MET A 133 -11.25 -1.48 -0.03
C MET A 133 -9.85 -1.73 -0.56
N ARG A 134 -9.68 -1.63 -1.88
CA ARG A 134 -8.40 -1.75 -2.58
C ARG A 134 -8.29 -0.61 -3.61
N TRP A 135 -7.21 0.15 -3.55
CA TRP A 135 -6.96 1.27 -4.46
C TRP A 135 -5.75 0.99 -5.34
N PHE A 136 -5.88 1.35 -6.62
CA PHE A 136 -4.78 1.23 -7.57
C PHE A 136 -3.59 2.15 -7.21
N PRO A 137 -2.38 1.79 -7.65
CA PRO A 137 -1.15 2.59 -7.52
C PRO A 137 -1.30 4.09 -7.79
N ARG A 138 -2.11 4.46 -8.80
CA ARG A 138 -2.26 5.83 -9.28
C ARG A 138 -3.34 6.64 -8.54
N VAL A 139 -4.13 6.03 -7.67
CA VAL A 139 -5.14 6.75 -6.89
C VAL A 139 -4.43 7.67 -5.90
N ASN A 140 -4.79 8.95 -5.93
CA ASN A 140 -4.20 9.99 -5.09
C ASN A 140 -4.52 9.74 -3.61
N VAL A 141 -3.62 10.12 -2.71
CA VAL A 141 -3.85 9.96 -1.25
C VAL A 141 -5.04 10.78 -0.77
N SER A 142 -5.35 11.91 -1.43
CA SER A 142 -6.54 12.72 -1.14
C SER A 142 -7.86 11.98 -1.40
N GLU A 143 -7.93 11.16 -2.45
CA GLU A 143 -9.09 10.31 -2.75
C GLU A 143 -9.20 9.16 -1.74
N VAL A 144 -8.06 8.51 -1.45
CA VAL A 144 -7.97 7.47 -0.40
C VAL A 144 -8.47 8.01 0.94
N ARG A 145 -8.03 9.22 1.33
CA ARG A 145 -8.49 9.94 2.52
C ARG A 145 -10.00 10.14 2.53
N ALA A 146 -10.57 10.64 1.43
CA ALA A 146 -12.02 10.87 1.33
C ALA A 146 -12.83 9.57 1.50
N ASP A 147 -12.36 8.47 0.92
CA ASP A 147 -12.97 7.15 1.05
C ASP A 147 -12.89 6.61 2.49
N ILE A 148 -11.76 6.78 3.17
CA ILE A 148 -11.59 6.39 4.58
C ILE A 148 -12.53 7.19 5.48
N SER A 149 -12.59 8.51 5.32
CA SER A 149 -13.52 9.37 6.07
C SER A 149 -14.98 8.99 5.83
N LYS A 150 -15.32 8.54 4.62
CA LYS A 150 -16.65 8.01 4.32
C LYS A 150 -16.89 6.69 5.04
N TYR A 151 -15.92 5.78 5.04
CA TYR A 151 -16.02 4.50 5.74
C TYR A 151 -16.16 4.68 7.26
N PHE A 152 -15.39 5.57 7.88
CA PHE A 152 -15.51 5.88 9.31
C PHE A 152 -16.89 6.42 9.68
N ARG A 153 -17.44 7.34 8.88
CA ARG A 153 -18.82 7.82 9.09
C ARG A 153 -19.85 6.69 9.04
N GLN A 154 -19.68 5.73 8.12
CA GLN A 154 -20.56 4.57 8.01
C GLN A 154 -20.41 3.59 9.19
N LEU A 155 -19.22 3.49 9.78
CA LEU A 155 -19.01 2.67 10.98
C LEU A 155 -19.73 3.27 12.20
N VAL A 156 -19.64 4.59 12.39
CA VAL A 156 -20.34 5.29 13.48
C VAL A 156 -21.86 5.11 13.35
N GLN A 157 -22.41 5.34 12.15
CA GLN A 157 -23.85 5.18 11.88
C GLN A 157 -24.41 3.77 12.08
N LYS A 158 -23.56 2.73 12.09
CA LYS A 158 -23.97 1.34 12.32
C LYS A 158 -23.85 0.92 13.78
N ALA A 159 -23.15 1.71 14.59
CA ALA A 159 -22.99 1.46 16.02
C ALA A 159 -24.13 2.06 16.86
N ASP A 160 -24.87 3.03 16.28
CA ASP A 160 -26.13 3.59 16.77
C ASP A 160 -27.33 2.74 16.32
#